data_AF-A0A075I6V4-F1
#
_entry.id   AF-A0A075I6V4-F1
#
_cell.length_a   1.000
_cell.length_b   1.000
_cell.length_c   1.000
_cell.angle_alpha   90.00
_cell.angle_beta   90.00
_cell.angle_gamma   90.00
#
_symmetry.space_group_name_H-M   'P 1'
#
loop_
_entity.id
_entity.type
_entity.pdbx_description
1 polymer ?
#
loop_
_entity_poly.entity_id
_entity_poly.type
_entity_poly.pdbx_seq_one_letter_code
_entity_poly.pdbx_strand_id
1 'polypeptide(L)' 'MPDIIYHKGDIGKEPMILIFGKNPKDVIRKVSKLRLYS' A
#
# COMPACT_ATOMS: atom_id res chain seq x y z
N MET A 1 -11.03 9.27 4.90
CA MET A 1 -9.85 8.45 5.27
C MET A 1 -9.29 7.86 3.99
N PRO A 2 -7.98 8.05 3.68
CA PRO A 2 -7.38 7.53 2.45
C PRO A 2 -7.12 6.02 2.54
N ASP A 3 -7.15 5.33 1.40
CA ASP A 3 -6.80 3.92 1.30
C ASP A 3 -5.29 3.68 1.19
N ILE A 4 -4.53 4.69 0.72
CA ILE A 4 -3.08 4.62 0.52
C ILE A 4 -2.42 5.90 1.03
N ILE A 5 -1.32 5.75 1.76
CA ILE A 5 -0.37 6.83 2.10
C ILE A 5 1.01 6.35 1.69
N TYR A 6 1.82 7.19 1.04
CA TYR A 6 3.17 6.81 0.65
C TYR A 6 4.16 7.95 0.84
N HIS A 7 5.44 7.59 0.97
CA HIS A 7 6.55 8.53 0.91
C HIS A 7 7.67 7.96 0.04
N LYS A 8 8.48 8.84 -0.55
CA LYS A 8 9.61 8.48 -1.42
C LYS A 8 10.87 8.05 -0.66
N GLY A 9 10.79 7.98 0.67
CA GLY A 9 11.98 7.82 1.51
C GLY A 9 12.72 9.15 1.67
N ASP A 10 13.86 9.09 2.33
CA ASP A 10 14.78 10.22 2.52
C ASP A 10 16.20 9.64 2.71
N ILE A 11 17.22 10.47 2.94
CA ILE A 11 18.60 10.01 3.16
C ILE A 11 18.62 8.97 4.29
N GLY A 12 19.05 7.74 3.96
CA GLY A 12 19.10 6.61 4.88
C GLY A 12 17.75 5.94 5.20
N LYS A 13 16.67 6.29 4.50
CA LYS A 13 15.32 5.71 4.70
C LYS A 13 14.74 5.20 3.38
N GLU A 14 14.27 3.96 3.39
CA GLU A 14 13.62 3.36 2.23
C GLU A 14 12.23 3.97 1.96
N PRO A 15 11.80 4.07 0.68
CA PRO A 15 10.44 4.42 0.33
C PRO A 15 9.43 3.38 0.87
N MET A 16 8.26 3.83 1.31
CA MET A 16 7.19 2.92 1.74
C MET A 16 5.82 3.36 1.22
N ILE A 17 4.96 2.36 1.01
CA ILE A 17 3.54 2.50 0.71
C ILE A 17 2.76 1.79 1.82
N LEU A 18 1.89 2.53 2.50
CA LEU A 18 0.97 2.04 3.51
C LEU A 18 -0.41 1.88 2.87
N ILE A 19 -0.97 0.67 2.95
CA ILE A 19 -2.30 0.34 2.40
C ILE A 19 -3.24 0.03 3.56
N PHE A 20 -4.33 0.79 3.66
CA PHE A 20 -5.31 0.67 4.74
C PHE A 20 -6.52 -0.14 4.30
N GLY A 21 -7.11 -0.90 5.22
CA GLY A 21 -8.33 -1.66 4.99
C GLY A 21 -9.08 -1.88 6.29
N LYS A 22 -10.40 -2.14 6.18
CA LYS A 22 -11.24 -2.37 7.37
C LYS A 22 -10.97 -3.73 8.04
N ASN A 23 -10.35 -4.65 7.30
CA ASN A 23 -9.95 -5.99 7.74
C ASN A 23 -8.89 -6.55 6.77
N PRO A 24 -8.21 -7.67 7.10
CA PRO A 24 -7.15 -8.23 6.25
C PRO A 24 -7.60 -8.57 4.83
N LYS A 25 -8.83 -9.07 4.65
CA LYS A 25 -9.37 -9.42 3.32
C LYS A 25 -9.51 -8.20 2.41
N ASP A 26 -9.90 -7.05 2.95
CA ASP A 26 -9.95 -5.78 2.21
C ASP A 26 -8.56 -5.32 1.77
N VAL A 27 -7.54 -5.44 2.65
CA VAL A 27 -6.15 -5.11 2.32
C VAL A 27 -5.65 -6.00 1.17
N ILE A 28 -5.82 -7.32 1.27
CA ILE A 28 -5.40 -8.26 0.23
C ILE A 28 -6.07 -7.92 -1.11
N ARG A 29 -7.38 -7.67 -1.12
CA ARG A 29 -8.11 -7.28 -2.33
C ARG A 29 -7.57 -6.00 -2.97
N LYS A 30 -7.20 -5.00 -2.16
CA LYS A 30 -6.59 -3.75 -2.65
C LYS A 30 -5.20 -3.99 -3.24
N VAL A 31 -4.38 -4.80 -2.56
CA VAL A 31 -3.04 -5.20 -3.05
C VAL A 31 -3.14 -5.96 -4.38
N SER A 32 -4.12 -6.86 -4.54
CA SER A 32 -4.31 -7.61 -5.79
C SER A 32 -4.55 -6.71 -7.01
N LYS A 33 -5.16 -5.53 -6.83
CA LYS A 33 -5.37 -4.56 -7.92
C LYS A 33 -4.10 -3.81 -8.33
N LEU A 34 -3.08 -3.79 -7.48
CA LEU A 34 -1.81 -3.11 -7.73
C LEU A 34 -0.79 -4.02 -8.43
N ARG A 35 -1.06 -5.33 -8.51
CA ARG A 35 -0.22 -6.28 -9.24
C ARG A 35 -0.46 -6.14 -10.74
N LEU A 36 0.62 -6.07 -11.51
CA LEU A 36 0.57 -5.82 -12.95
C LEU A 36 0.26 -7.06 -13.81
N TYR A 37 0.10 -8.25 -13.22
CA TYR A 37 -0.29 -9.45 -13.95
C TYR A 37 -1.13 -10.36 -13.04
N SER A 38 -2.28 -10.80 -13.56
CA SER A 38 -3.09 -11.91 -13.04
C SER A 38 -2.88 -13.15 -13.90
#